data_AF-A0A091HZ96-F1
#
_entry.id   AF-A0A091HZ96-F1
#
_cell.length_a   1.000
_cell.length_b   1.000
_cell.length_c   1.000
_cell.angle_alpha   90.00
_cell.angle_beta   90.00
_cell.angle_gamma   90.00
#
_symmetry.space_group_name_H-M   'P 1'
#
loop_
_entity.id
_entity.type
_entity.pdbx_description
1 polymer ?
#
loop_
_entity_poly.entity_id
_entity_poly.type
_entity_poly.pdbx_seq_one_letter_code
_entity_poly.pdbx_strand_id
1 'polypeptide(L)'
;DLNRQLHGQHLAKEVIVHAVQEFLQNPRPDKALVLSFHGWSGTGKNFVARMLASHLYQDGLKSKCVRLFISLFHFPHHKYMDSYKAQLKKQISETVQLCKQSLFIFDEAEKLHFSLLDAIKPFMARYDKKDQTDYQRSIFLFLSNLGGNIINEVVLDFWRAGRVREEISMEFLEQQLRAELQEPAENSYARSHLLEENLIDVFVPFLPLEYHHVKLCARDAFLARGLPYTEEALHEVARMMVFVPKEEKLFSAQGCKSVSQRINYFL
;
A
#
# COMPACT_ATOMS: atom_id res chain seq x y z
N ASP A 1 -3.89 1.88 -16.85
CA ASP A 1 -4.92 1.39 -15.91
C ASP A 1 -5.04 2.19 -14.63
N LEU A 2 -3.94 2.51 -13.92
CA LEU A 2 -3.99 3.30 -12.67
C LEU A 2 -4.78 4.61 -12.79
N ASN A 3 -4.59 5.37 -13.87
CA ASN A 3 -5.31 6.63 -14.10
C ASN A 3 -6.84 6.46 -14.20
N ARG A 4 -7.32 5.30 -14.68
CA ARG A 4 -8.74 5.04 -14.92
C ARG A 4 -9.46 4.42 -13.71
N GLN A 5 -8.74 3.64 -12.89
CA GLN A 5 -9.35 2.79 -11.87
C GLN A 5 -8.98 3.18 -10.42
N LEU A 6 -7.88 3.91 -10.20
CA LEU A 6 -7.51 4.38 -8.88
C LEU A 6 -8.06 5.79 -8.65
N HIS A 7 -9.09 5.94 -7.84
CA HIS A 7 -9.77 7.24 -7.65
C HIS A 7 -9.20 8.01 -6.45
N GLY A 8 -9.03 9.33 -6.61
CA GLY A 8 -8.63 10.22 -5.51
C GLY A 8 -7.19 10.09 -5.02
N GLN A 9 -6.33 9.34 -5.71
CA GLN A 9 -4.94 9.10 -5.33
C GLN A 9 -3.95 9.68 -6.35
N HIS A 10 -4.00 10.99 -6.61
CA HIS A 10 -3.13 11.62 -7.60
C HIS A 10 -1.63 11.44 -7.24
N LEU A 11 -1.28 11.64 -5.96
CA LEU A 11 0.07 11.42 -5.44
C LEU A 11 0.58 9.98 -5.63
N ALA A 12 -0.21 8.99 -5.20
CA ALA A 12 0.21 7.60 -5.32
C ALA A 12 0.37 7.16 -6.79
N LYS A 13 -0.46 7.66 -7.71
CA LYS A 13 -0.32 7.37 -9.14
C LYS A 13 1.03 7.82 -9.67
N GLU A 14 1.37 9.08 -9.45
CA GLU A 14 2.59 9.69 -9.97
C GLU A 14 3.83 8.98 -9.43
N VAL A 15 3.91 8.86 -8.11
CA VAL A 15 5.07 8.33 -7.41
C VAL A 15 5.32 6.85 -7.72
N ILE A 16 4.27 6.02 -7.72
CA ILE A 16 4.41 4.58 -8.01
C ILE A 16 4.85 4.38 -9.46
N VAL A 17 4.23 5.10 -10.41
CA VAL A 17 4.56 4.95 -11.83
C VAL A 17 6.02 5.34 -12.07
N HIS A 18 6.44 6.50 -11.54
CA HIS A 18 7.82 6.97 -11.68
C HIS A 18 8.82 5.98 -11.07
N ALA A 19 8.65 5.62 -9.79
CA ALA A 19 9.59 4.75 -9.07
C ALA A 19 9.72 3.36 -9.70
N VAL A 20 8.61 2.75 -10.10
CA VAL A 20 8.62 1.43 -10.73
C VAL A 20 9.23 1.50 -12.13
N GLN A 21 8.91 2.51 -12.93
CA GLN A 21 9.48 2.66 -14.28
C GLN A 21 10.99 2.87 -14.22
N GLU A 22 11.47 3.77 -13.37
CA GLU A 22 12.89 4.06 -13.19
C GLU A 22 13.65 2.78 -12.78
N PHE A 23 13.12 2.05 -11.80
CA PHE A 23 13.72 0.79 -11.34
C PHE A 23 13.80 -0.27 -12.43
N LEU A 24 12.72 -0.46 -13.20
CA LEU A 24 12.69 -1.46 -14.28
C LEU A 24 13.57 -1.09 -15.48
N GLN A 25 13.73 0.20 -15.74
CA GLN A 25 14.61 0.69 -16.82
C GLN A 25 16.09 0.59 -16.44
N ASN A 26 16.43 0.59 -15.14
CA ASN A 26 17.80 0.41 -14.69
C ASN A 26 18.24 -1.06 -14.84
N PRO A 27 19.17 -1.39 -15.74
CA PRO A 27 19.61 -2.77 -15.92
C PRO A 27 20.43 -3.29 -14.73
N ARG A 28 21.00 -2.44 -13.89
CA ARG A 28 21.85 -2.82 -12.76
C ARG A 28 21.52 -1.96 -11.53
N PRO A 29 20.37 -2.19 -10.88
CA PRO A 29 20.03 -1.48 -9.65
C PRO A 29 21.03 -1.83 -8.54
N ASP A 30 21.40 -0.84 -7.73
CA ASP A 30 22.35 -1.01 -6.63
C ASP A 30 21.76 -1.80 -5.44
N LYS A 31 20.43 -1.79 -5.30
CA LYS A 31 19.66 -2.52 -4.28
C LYS A 31 18.24 -2.81 -4.79
N ALA A 32 17.49 -3.63 -4.05
CA ALA A 32 16.07 -3.88 -4.33
C ALA A 32 15.23 -2.60 -4.19
N LEU A 33 14.16 -2.48 -4.97
CA LEU A 33 13.19 -1.39 -4.82
C LEU A 33 12.30 -1.65 -3.61
N VAL A 34 12.23 -0.69 -2.68
CA VAL A 34 11.40 -0.78 -1.48
C VAL A 34 10.36 0.33 -1.46
N LEU A 35 9.10 -0.04 -1.69
CA LEU A 35 7.94 0.86 -1.63
C LEU A 35 7.17 0.65 -0.34
N SER A 36 6.76 1.74 0.33
CA SER A 36 5.92 1.67 1.52
C SER A 36 4.64 2.48 1.34
N PHE A 37 3.49 1.80 1.33
CA PHE A 37 2.17 2.39 1.10
C PHE A 37 1.49 2.67 2.44
N HIS A 38 1.05 3.91 2.65
CA HIS A 38 0.49 4.38 3.91
C HIS A 38 -0.87 5.03 3.71
N GLY A 39 -1.81 4.88 4.64
CA GLY A 39 -3.12 5.55 4.56
C GLY A 39 -4.25 4.70 5.14
N TRP A 40 -5.48 5.21 5.14
CA TRP A 40 -6.62 4.47 5.71
C TRP A 40 -6.98 3.17 4.96
N SER A 41 -7.83 2.37 5.61
CA SER A 41 -8.39 1.15 5.03
C SER A 41 -9.30 1.48 3.85
N GLY A 42 -9.20 0.71 2.77
CA GLY A 42 -10.08 0.85 1.60
C GLY A 42 -9.76 2.03 0.66
N THR A 43 -8.64 2.72 0.85
CA THR A 43 -8.20 3.83 -0.02
C THR A 43 -7.50 3.39 -1.31
N GLY A 44 -7.08 2.12 -1.40
CA GLY A 44 -6.55 1.54 -2.65
C GLY A 44 -5.23 0.78 -2.55
N LYS A 45 -4.57 0.72 -1.38
CA LYS A 45 -3.24 0.06 -1.21
C LYS A 45 -3.16 -1.34 -1.83
N ASN A 46 -3.99 -2.27 -1.37
CA ASN A 46 -4.00 -3.65 -1.88
C ASN A 46 -4.52 -3.74 -3.33
N PHE A 47 -5.36 -2.77 -3.75
CA PHE A 47 -5.80 -2.70 -5.13
C PHE A 47 -4.62 -2.37 -6.06
N VAL A 48 -3.80 -1.39 -5.70
CA VAL A 48 -2.60 -1.05 -6.47
C VAL A 48 -1.55 -2.16 -6.40
N ALA A 49 -1.35 -2.81 -5.25
CA ALA A 49 -0.47 -3.97 -5.14
C ALA A 49 -0.86 -5.10 -6.11
N ARG A 50 -2.17 -5.39 -6.24
CA ARG A 50 -2.69 -6.34 -7.22
C ARG A 50 -2.45 -5.89 -8.66
N MET A 51 -2.69 -4.62 -8.97
CA MET A 51 -2.43 -4.09 -10.31
C MET A 51 -0.95 -4.19 -10.68
N LEU A 52 -0.06 -3.82 -9.75
CA LEU A 52 1.38 -3.94 -9.94
C LEU A 52 1.77 -5.38 -10.26
N ALA A 53 1.29 -6.35 -9.46
CA ALA A 53 1.53 -7.75 -9.72
C ALA A 53 1.01 -8.20 -11.09
N SER A 54 -0.22 -7.83 -11.46
CA SER A 54 -0.83 -8.20 -12.76
C SER A 54 -0.15 -7.55 -13.97
N HIS A 55 0.48 -6.39 -13.82
CA HIS A 55 1.23 -5.75 -14.89
C HIS A 55 2.65 -6.31 -15.03
N LEU A 56 3.27 -6.73 -13.93
CA LEU A 56 4.64 -7.26 -13.94
C LEU A 56 4.71 -8.76 -14.23
N TYR A 57 3.63 -9.51 -13.94
CA TYR A 57 3.61 -10.96 -14.04
C TYR A 57 2.30 -11.45 -14.67
N GLN A 58 2.39 -12.37 -15.63
CA GLN A 58 1.24 -12.91 -16.38
C GLN A 58 0.11 -13.42 -15.47
N ASP A 59 0.46 -14.14 -14.39
CA ASP A 59 -0.50 -14.71 -13.43
C ASP A 59 -0.82 -13.77 -12.25
N GLY A 60 -0.34 -12.52 -12.29
CA GLY A 60 -0.48 -11.54 -11.22
C GLY A 60 -0.05 -12.11 -9.86
N LEU A 61 -0.91 -12.00 -8.85
CA LEU A 61 -0.65 -12.55 -7.51
C LEU A 61 -0.45 -14.08 -7.46
N LYS A 62 -0.90 -14.83 -8.48
CA LYS A 62 -0.73 -16.28 -8.53
C LYS A 62 0.62 -16.70 -9.13
N SER A 63 1.39 -15.75 -9.65
CA SER A 63 2.72 -16.00 -10.19
C SER A 63 3.66 -16.57 -9.12
N LYS A 64 4.49 -17.54 -9.52
CA LYS A 64 5.53 -18.11 -8.65
C LYS A 64 6.59 -17.09 -8.21
N CYS A 65 6.70 -15.97 -8.93
CA CYS A 65 7.61 -14.86 -8.62
C CYS A 65 7.01 -13.84 -7.64
N VAL A 66 5.74 -14.01 -7.24
CA VAL A 66 5.04 -13.10 -6.33
C VAL A 66 4.74 -13.82 -5.03
N ARG A 67 5.10 -13.21 -3.90
CA ARG A 67 4.79 -13.71 -2.57
C ARG A 67 4.04 -12.64 -1.78
N LEU A 68 2.88 -13.02 -1.26
CA LEU A 68 2.05 -12.17 -0.38
C LEU A 68 2.13 -12.70 1.06
N PHE A 69 2.56 -11.83 1.96
CA PHE A 69 2.63 -12.06 3.39
C PHE A 69 1.68 -11.13 4.12
N ILE A 70 0.56 -11.65 4.59
CA ILE A 70 -0.34 -10.95 5.52
C ILE A 70 0.14 -11.21 6.95
N SER A 71 0.54 -10.16 7.68
CA SER A 71 1.24 -10.26 8.97
C SER A 71 0.54 -11.15 9.99
N LEU A 72 -0.71 -10.83 10.36
CA LEU A 72 -1.44 -11.57 11.40
C LEU A 72 -1.92 -12.95 10.95
N PHE A 73 -1.96 -13.21 9.65
CA PHE A 73 -2.38 -14.52 9.13
C PHE A 73 -1.20 -15.50 9.08
N HIS A 74 -0.04 -15.05 8.59
CA HIS A 74 1.14 -15.92 8.47
C HIS A 74 1.99 -15.96 9.74
N PHE A 75 1.96 -14.91 10.56
CA PHE A 75 2.81 -14.78 11.75
C PHE A 75 2.01 -14.49 13.04
N PRO A 76 0.96 -15.27 13.37
CA PRO A 76 0.02 -14.94 14.45
C PRO A 76 0.56 -15.09 15.88
N HIS A 77 1.66 -15.82 16.08
CA HIS A 77 2.09 -16.27 17.41
C HIS A 77 3.58 -16.06 17.66
N HIS A 78 3.90 -15.23 18.65
CA HIS A 78 5.28 -14.90 19.02
C HIS A 78 6.14 -16.12 19.40
N LYS A 79 5.55 -17.19 19.96
CA LYS A 79 6.28 -18.42 20.32
C LYS A 79 6.97 -19.13 19.14
N TYR A 80 6.56 -18.84 17.91
CA TYR A 80 7.14 -19.45 16.70
C TYR A 80 8.04 -18.49 15.91
N MET A 81 8.44 -17.35 16.51
CA MET A 81 9.16 -16.29 15.82
C MET A 81 10.44 -16.75 15.11
N ASP A 82 11.22 -17.65 15.71
CA ASP A 82 12.44 -18.17 15.07
C ASP A 82 12.14 -19.06 13.85
N SER A 83 11.08 -19.86 13.94
CA SER A 83 10.58 -20.65 12.80
C SER A 83 10.08 -19.73 11.68
N TYR A 84 9.34 -18.67 12.01
CA TYR A 84 8.87 -17.69 11.04
C TYR A 84 10.01 -16.94 10.35
N LYS A 85 11.04 -16.52 11.11
CA LYS A 85 12.26 -15.92 10.53
C LYS A 85 12.94 -16.87 9.54
N ALA A 86 13.11 -18.14 9.92
CA ALA A 86 13.74 -19.13 9.06
C ALA A 86 12.92 -19.41 7.79
N GLN A 87 11.60 -19.58 7.92
CA GLN A 87 10.69 -19.80 6.79
C GLN A 87 10.66 -18.60 5.84
N LEU A 88 10.58 -17.38 6.38
CA LEU A 88 10.53 -16.15 5.58
C LEU A 88 11.82 -15.96 4.77
N LYS A 89 12.99 -16.13 5.41
CA LYS A 89 14.29 -16.09 4.71
C LYS A 89 14.36 -17.14 3.60
N LYS A 90 13.96 -18.38 3.90
CA LYS A 90 13.94 -19.47 2.93
C LYS A 90 13.05 -19.15 1.72
N GLN A 91 11.83 -18.69 1.95
CA GLN A 91 10.88 -18.36 0.87
C GLN A 91 11.38 -17.22 -0.01
N ILE A 92 12.03 -16.21 0.57
CA ILE A 92 12.64 -15.11 -0.20
C ILE A 92 13.76 -15.64 -1.08
N SER A 93 14.72 -16.38 -0.50
CA SER A 93 15.85 -16.94 -1.23
C SER A 93 15.42 -17.89 -2.34
N GLU A 94 14.49 -18.81 -2.08
CA GLU A 94 13.96 -19.74 -3.10
C GLU A 94 13.24 -18.99 -4.23
N THR A 95 12.47 -17.94 -3.92
CA THR A 95 11.74 -17.17 -4.93
C THR A 95 12.72 -16.39 -5.82
N VAL A 96 13.77 -15.79 -5.25
CA VAL A 96 14.78 -15.04 -6.01
C VAL A 96 15.62 -15.97 -6.89
N GLN A 97 15.94 -17.18 -6.42
CA GLN A 97 16.62 -18.19 -7.25
C GLN A 97 15.77 -18.63 -8.45
N LEU A 98 14.44 -18.67 -8.31
CA LEU A 98 13.52 -19.01 -9.39
C LEU A 98 13.29 -17.83 -10.33
N CYS A 99 13.25 -16.61 -9.79
CA CYS A 99 12.81 -15.41 -10.49
C CYS A 99 13.78 -14.25 -10.25
N LYS A 100 14.51 -13.86 -11.30
CA LYS A 100 15.41 -12.70 -11.28
C LYS A 100 14.74 -11.41 -10.82
N GLN A 101 13.46 -11.21 -11.15
CA GLN A 101 12.66 -10.10 -10.67
C GLN A 101 11.50 -10.65 -9.84
N SER A 102 11.70 -10.70 -8.52
CA SER A 102 10.70 -11.17 -7.56
C SER A 102 9.92 -10.02 -6.94
N LEU A 103 8.66 -10.24 -6.58
CA LEU A 103 7.82 -9.26 -5.89
C LEU A 103 7.36 -9.83 -4.54
N PHE A 104 7.73 -9.16 -3.46
CA PHE A 104 7.34 -9.50 -2.10
C PHE A 104 6.41 -8.44 -1.55
N ILE A 105 5.18 -8.82 -1.19
CA ILE A 105 4.15 -7.93 -0.67
C ILE A 105 3.92 -8.26 0.80
N PHE A 106 4.12 -7.31 1.68
CA PHE A 106 3.86 -7.41 3.12
C PHE A 106 2.63 -6.59 3.46
N ASP A 107 1.49 -7.26 3.66
CA ASP A 107 0.21 -6.65 4.01
C ASP A 107 0.02 -6.59 5.53
N GLU A 108 -0.63 -5.52 5.99
CA GLU A 108 -0.68 -5.13 7.40
C GLU A 108 0.73 -5.02 8.01
N ALA A 109 1.63 -4.32 7.31
CA ALA A 109 3.03 -4.18 7.70
C ALA A 109 3.22 -3.51 9.07
N GLU A 110 2.27 -2.68 9.53
CA GLU A 110 2.29 -2.10 10.90
C GLU A 110 2.18 -3.14 12.00
N LYS A 111 1.71 -4.35 11.67
CA LYS A 111 1.56 -5.47 12.59
C LYS A 111 2.67 -6.51 12.42
N LEU A 112 3.62 -6.27 11.52
CA LEU A 112 4.74 -7.16 11.30
C LEU A 112 5.74 -6.98 12.44
N HIS A 113 6.12 -8.08 13.09
CA HIS A 113 7.05 -8.02 14.20
C HIS A 113 8.45 -7.55 13.74
N PHE A 114 9.09 -6.66 14.50
CA PHE A 114 10.39 -6.08 14.15
C PHE A 114 11.46 -7.14 13.85
N SER A 115 11.47 -8.25 14.59
CA SER A 115 12.43 -9.34 14.34
C SER A 115 12.26 -10.04 12.99
N LEU A 116 11.07 -9.98 12.37
CA LEU A 116 10.86 -10.46 11.00
C LEU A 116 11.36 -9.46 9.98
N LEU A 117 11.17 -8.16 10.24
CA LEU A 117 11.76 -7.10 9.44
C LEU A 117 13.29 -7.24 9.44
N ASP A 118 13.92 -7.34 10.61
CA ASP A 118 15.37 -7.60 10.75
C ASP A 118 15.85 -8.82 9.97
N ALA A 119 15.05 -9.88 9.97
CA ALA A 119 15.38 -11.08 9.24
C ALA A 119 15.40 -10.87 7.72
N ILE A 120 14.64 -9.90 7.19
CA ILE A 120 14.56 -9.63 5.75
C ILE A 120 15.36 -8.40 5.29
N LYS A 121 15.80 -7.54 6.22
CA LYS A 121 16.63 -6.36 5.91
C LYS A 121 17.79 -6.66 4.97
N PRO A 122 18.57 -7.75 5.15
CA PRO A 122 19.68 -8.03 4.25
C PRO A 122 19.25 -8.12 2.78
N PHE A 123 18.09 -8.70 2.47
CA PHE A 123 17.63 -8.85 1.08
C PHE A 123 17.25 -7.53 0.40
N MET A 124 17.10 -6.44 1.16
CA MET A 124 16.80 -5.10 0.66
C MET A 124 18.01 -4.17 0.65
N ALA A 125 19.06 -4.52 1.39
CA ALA A 125 20.24 -3.68 1.55
C ALA A 125 21.11 -3.65 0.28
N ARG A 126 21.92 -2.58 0.15
CA ARG A 126 22.97 -2.51 -0.86
C ARG A 126 24.10 -3.46 -0.46
N TYR A 127 24.41 -4.42 -1.33
CA TYR A 127 25.55 -5.33 -1.12
C TYR A 127 26.80 -4.82 -1.82
N ASP A 128 27.96 -5.01 -1.17
CA ASP A 128 29.25 -4.88 -1.85
C ASP A 128 29.39 -5.98 -2.92
N LYS A 129 29.93 -5.60 -4.09
CA LYS A 129 30.02 -6.40 -5.34
C LYS A 129 30.67 -7.80 -5.22
N LYS A 130 31.15 -8.20 -4.04
CA LYS A 130 31.80 -9.49 -3.78
C LYS A 130 30.82 -10.63 -3.47
N ASP A 131 29.60 -10.35 -3.00
CA ASP A 131 28.55 -11.36 -2.82
C ASP A 131 27.53 -11.24 -3.97
N GLN A 132 27.69 -12.09 -5.00
CA GLN A 132 26.76 -12.20 -6.13
C GLN A 132 25.44 -12.81 -5.68
N THR A 133 24.57 -12.02 -5.07
CA THR A 133 23.18 -12.43 -4.88
C THR A 133 22.25 -11.52 -5.67
N ASP A 134 21.41 -12.15 -6.50
CA ASP A 134 20.48 -11.52 -7.47
C ASP A 134 19.30 -10.76 -6.80
N TYR A 135 19.39 -10.44 -5.50
CA TYR A 135 18.32 -9.76 -4.75
C TYR A 135 18.05 -8.34 -5.27
N GLN A 136 19.03 -7.71 -5.92
CA GLN A 136 18.99 -6.31 -6.41
C GLN A 136 17.80 -6.01 -7.32
N ARG A 137 17.28 -7.02 -8.03
CA ARG A 137 16.12 -6.86 -8.92
C ARG A 137 14.78 -7.21 -8.28
N SER A 138 14.76 -7.45 -6.98
CA SER A 138 13.50 -7.67 -6.26
C SER A 138 12.78 -6.37 -5.97
N ILE A 139 11.47 -6.44 -5.84
CA ILE A 139 10.61 -5.36 -5.40
C ILE A 139 9.97 -5.78 -4.07
N PHE A 140 10.13 -4.97 -3.04
CA PHE A 140 9.50 -5.13 -1.75
C PHE A 140 8.42 -4.07 -1.59
N LEU A 141 7.21 -4.50 -1.27
CA LEU A 141 6.05 -3.64 -1.12
C LEU A 141 5.44 -3.83 0.27
N PHE A 142 5.51 -2.80 1.10
CA PHE A 142 4.89 -2.78 2.43
C PHE A 142 3.56 -2.03 2.36
N LEU A 143 2.47 -2.64 2.83
CA LEU A 143 1.14 -2.03 2.88
C LEU A 143 0.78 -1.78 4.33
N SER A 144 0.56 -0.52 4.68
CA SER A 144 0.32 -0.13 6.06
C SER A 144 -0.83 0.85 6.25
N ASN A 145 -1.53 0.72 7.38
CA ASN A 145 -2.48 1.74 7.85
C ASN A 145 -1.83 2.81 8.74
N LEU A 146 -0.56 2.62 9.10
CA LEU A 146 0.21 3.59 9.87
C LEU A 146 0.36 4.89 9.09
N GLY A 147 0.27 6.03 9.76
CA GLY A 147 0.27 7.34 9.11
C GLY A 147 -1.10 7.79 8.57
N GLY A 148 -2.10 6.90 8.60
CA GLY A 148 -3.40 7.20 8.01
C GLY A 148 -4.16 8.34 8.68
N ASN A 149 -3.95 8.57 9.98
CA ASN A 149 -4.62 9.67 10.69
C ASN A 149 -4.02 11.03 10.32
N ILE A 150 -2.69 11.16 10.30
CA ILE A 150 -2.02 12.40 9.89
C ILE A 150 -2.28 12.74 8.43
N ILE A 151 -2.25 11.75 7.52
CA ILE A 151 -2.63 11.97 6.11
C ILE A 151 -4.04 12.58 6.03
N ASN A 152 -4.96 12.08 6.84
CA ASN A 152 -6.33 12.54 6.82
C ASN A 152 -6.53 13.91 7.43
N GLU A 153 -5.80 14.22 8.51
CA GLU A 153 -5.79 15.53 9.13
C GLU A 153 -5.28 16.58 8.16
N VAL A 154 -4.16 16.31 7.46
CA VAL A 154 -3.65 17.17 6.38
C VAL A 154 -4.71 17.43 5.31
N VAL A 155 -5.39 16.38 4.83
CA VAL A 155 -6.41 16.53 3.78
C VAL A 155 -7.62 17.31 4.29
N LEU A 156 -8.00 17.12 5.56
CA LEU A 156 -9.07 17.86 6.21
C LEU A 156 -8.72 19.34 6.35
N ASP A 157 -7.50 19.67 6.73
CA ASP A 157 -7.05 21.05 6.92
C ASP A 157 -6.98 21.81 5.60
N PHE A 158 -6.52 21.17 4.52
CA PHE A 158 -6.58 21.74 3.17
C PHE A 158 -8.02 22.03 2.77
N TRP A 159 -8.94 21.08 3.01
CA TRP A 159 -10.35 21.26 2.72
C TRP A 159 -10.97 22.41 3.55
N ARG A 160 -10.68 22.48 4.85
CA ARG A 160 -11.14 23.58 5.74
C ARG A 160 -10.60 24.94 5.32
N ALA A 161 -9.39 24.98 4.77
CA ALA A 161 -8.80 26.18 4.20
C ALA A 161 -9.34 26.53 2.79
N GLY A 162 -10.29 25.76 2.25
CA GLY A 162 -10.86 25.97 0.91
C GLY A 162 -9.89 25.64 -0.23
N ARG A 163 -8.82 24.89 0.05
CA ARG A 163 -7.80 24.48 -0.92
C ARG A 163 -8.22 23.18 -1.60
N VAL A 164 -7.79 23.01 -2.85
CA VAL A 164 -8.09 21.75 -3.55
C VAL A 164 -7.14 20.65 -3.09
N ARG A 165 -7.66 19.42 -3.09
CA ARG A 165 -6.93 18.22 -2.68
C ARG A 165 -5.62 18.02 -3.44
N GLU A 166 -5.61 18.36 -4.73
CA GLU A 166 -4.46 18.24 -5.63
C GLU A 166 -3.33 19.24 -5.34
N GLU A 167 -3.53 20.22 -4.46
CA GLU A 167 -2.45 21.10 -3.98
C GLU A 167 -1.57 20.44 -2.92
N ILE A 168 -1.98 19.30 -2.36
CA ILE A 168 -1.20 18.60 -1.34
C ILE A 168 0.04 17.99 -2.00
N SER A 169 1.23 18.44 -1.60
CA SER A 169 2.48 17.93 -2.15
C SER A 169 2.96 16.66 -1.44
N MET A 170 3.68 15.82 -2.20
CA MET A 170 4.35 14.63 -1.65
C MET A 170 5.33 14.98 -0.53
N GLU A 171 6.17 15.99 -0.75
CA GLU A 171 7.20 16.41 0.20
C GLU A 171 6.58 16.80 1.55
N PHE A 172 5.48 17.56 1.52
CA PHE A 172 4.79 17.96 2.75
C PHE A 172 4.26 16.75 3.51
N LEU A 173 3.56 15.83 2.83
CA LEU A 173 3.03 14.63 3.48
C LEU A 173 4.12 13.69 3.99
N GLU A 174 5.21 13.54 3.25
CA GLU A 174 6.34 12.72 3.68
C GLU A 174 6.98 13.27 4.95
N GLN A 175 7.15 14.59 5.04
CA GLN A 175 7.64 15.24 6.27
C GLN A 175 6.72 14.98 7.46
N GLN A 176 5.40 15.15 7.29
CA GLN A 176 4.41 14.90 8.36
C GLN A 176 4.40 13.42 8.79
N LEU A 177 4.45 12.50 7.83
CA LEU A 177 4.51 11.07 8.11
C LEU A 177 5.78 10.70 8.86
N ARG A 178 6.95 11.16 8.40
CA ARG A 178 8.23 10.87 9.07
C ARG A 178 8.24 11.40 10.50
N ALA A 179 7.68 12.59 10.74
CA ALA A 179 7.55 13.15 12.08
C ALA A 179 6.66 12.28 12.99
N GLU A 180 5.45 11.91 12.55
CA GLU A 180 4.53 11.07 13.35
C GLU A 180 5.17 9.74 13.73
N LEU A 181 5.94 9.17 12.82
CA LEU A 181 6.52 7.86 13.01
C LEU A 181 7.77 7.86 13.92
N GLN A 182 8.36 9.03 14.15
CA GLN A 182 9.46 9.23 15.10
C GLN A 182 8.95 9.48 16.53
N GLU A 183 7.67 9.77 16.71
CA GLU A 183 7.08 10.01 18.04
C GLU A 183 7.01 8.71 18.87
N PRO A 184 7.50 8.73 20.13
CA PRO A 184 7.49 7.55 20.99
C PRO A 184 6.05 7.21 21.45
N ALA A 185 5.51 6.09 20.97
CA ALA A 185 4.24 5.52 21.43
C ALA A 185 4.46 4.13 22.04
N GLU A 186 3.60 3.67 22.95
CA GLU A 186 3.78 2.38 23.67
C GLU A 186 3.86 1.14 22.75
N ASN A 187 3.40 1.22 21.49
CA ASN A 187 3.58 0.22 20.42
C ASN A 187 4.73 0.57 19.44
N SER A 188 5.76 1.25 19.95
CA SER A 188 6.87 1.92 19.24
C SER A 188 7.67 1.05 18.28
N TYR A 189 7.89 -0.21 18.64
CA TYR A 189 9.04 -0.96 18.12
C TYR A 189 8.96 -1.35 16.64
N ALA A 190 7.77 -1.55 16.07
CA ALA A 190 7.64 -1.82 14.63
C ALA A 190 7.60 -0.52 13.79
N ARG A 191 7.15 0.58 14.39
CA ARG A 191 7.00 1.89 13.73
C ARG A 191 8.35 2.54 13.47
N SER A 192 9.22 2.53 14.47
CA SER A 192 10.55 3.11 14.37
C SER A 192 11.47 2.27 13.47
N HIS A 193 11.39 0.94 13.53
CA HIS A 193 12.33 0.06 12.81
C HIS A 193 12.13 -0.04 11.29
N LEU A 194 10.91 0.19 10.80
CA LEU A 194 10.65 0.32 9.36
C LEU A 194 11.33 1.57 8.76
N LEU A 195 11.63 2.57 9.60
CA LEU A 195 12.09 3.90 9.18
C LEU A 195 13.53 4.20 9.59
N GLU A 196 14.01 3.58 10.66
CA GLU A 196 15.32 3.85 11.26
C GLU A 196 16.50 3.56 10.32
N GLU A 197 16.31 2.86 9.20
CA GLU A 197 17.44 2.37 8.39
C GLU A 197 17.47 2.75 6.91
N ASN A 198 16.76 3.81 6.46
CA ASN A 198 16.78 4.25 5.04
C ASN A 198 16.52 3.11 4.03
N LEU A 199 15.82 2.05 4.47
CA LEU A 199 15.54 0.88 3.63
C LEU A 199 14.46 1.20 2.60
N ILE A 200 13.46 1.99 3.02
CA ILE A 200 12.36 2.46 2.18
C ILE A 200 12.89 3.51 1.20
N ASP A 201 12.76 3.24 -0.10
CA ASP A 201 13.09 4.18 -1.16
C ASP A 201 12.02 5.25 -1.30
N VAL A 202 10.76 4.83 -1.22
CA VAL A 202 9.64 5.69 -1.55
C VAL A 202 8.47 5.47 -0.60
N PHE A 203 8.08 6.54 0.08
CA PHE A 203 6.82 6.61 0.82
C PHE A 203 5.69 6.97 -0.13
N VAL A 204 4.60 6.22 -0.06
CA VAL A 204 3.44 6.41 -0.95
C VAL A 204 2.17 6.63 -0.12
N PRO A 205 1.72 7.88 0.01
CA PRO A 205 0.50 8.19 0.76
C PRO A 205 -0.75 7.87 -0.05
N PHE A 206 -1.74 7.29 0.64
CA PHE A 206 -3.08 7.04 0.16
C PHE A 206 -4.06 7.87 0.96
N LEU A 207 -4.54 8.92 0.32
CA LEU A 207 -5.43 9.92 0.86
C LEU A 207 -6.85 9.35 1.12
N PRO A 208 -7.62 9.90 2.07
CA PRO A 208 -8.97 9.43 2.36
C PRO A 208 -9.92 9.70 1.19
N LEU A 209 -10.89 8.81 0.98
CA LEU A 209 -11.79 8.91 -0.17
C LEU A 209 -13.05 9.70 0.18
N GLU A 210 -13.25 10.81 -0.53
CA GLU A 210 -14.48 11.60 -0.48
C GLU A 210 -15.68 10.92 -1.15
N TYR A 211 -16.88 11.48 -0.94
CA TYR A 211 -18.15 10.97 -1.47
C TYR A 211 -18.12 10.69 -2.98
N HIS A 212 -17.58 11.61 -3.78
CA HIS A 212 -17.48 11.42 -5.23
C HIS A 212 -16.58 10.23 -5.61
N HIS A 213 -15.47 10.01 -4.90
CA HIS A 213 -14.59 8.87 -5.14
C HIS A 213 -15.31 7.54 -4.84
N VAL A 214 -16.14 7.50 -3.81
CA VAL A 214 -16.97 6.32 -3.51
C VAL A 214 -17.95 6.03 -4.65
N LYS A 215 -18.59 7.05 -5.23
CA LYS A 215 -19.45 6.87 -6.41
C LYS A 215 -18.67 6.28 -7.60
N LEU A 216 -17.45 6.74 -7.84
CA LEU A 216 -16.59 6.18 -8.89
C LEU A 216 -16.22 4.72 -8.62
N CYS A 217 -15.93 4.36 -7.36
CA CYS A 217 -15.73 2.96 -6.98
C CYS A 217 -16.99 2.11 -7.19
N ALA A 218 -18.18 2.66 -6.90
CA ALA A 218 -19.45 1.96 -7.11
C ALA A 218 -19.66 1.71 -8.59
N ARG A 219 -19.44 2.72 -9.44
CA ARG A 219 -19.50 2.61 -10.89
C ARG A 219 -18.61 1.49 -11.41
N ASP A 220 -17.34 1.50 -11.00
CA ASP A 220 -16.38 0.50 -11.45
C ASP A 220 -16.75 -0.91 -10.96
N ALA A 221 -17.37 -1.02 -9.78
CA ALA A 221 -17.83 -2.30 -9.26
C ALA A 221 -19.11 -2.83 -9.95
N PHE A 222 -20.01 -1.96 -10.43
CA PHE A 222 -21.10 -2.36 -11.33
C PHE A 222 -20.54 -2.89 -12.67
N LEU A 223 -19.63 -2.12 -13.28
CA LEU A 223 -18.99 -2.48 -14.56
C LEU A 223 -18.21 -3.79 -14.47
N ALA A 224 -17.48 -4.03 -13.37
CA ALA A 224 -16.74 -5.27 -13.16
C ALA A 224 -17.64 -6.52 -13.09
N ARG A 225 -18.94 -6.36 -12.83
CA ARG A 225 -19.94 -7.44 -12.83
C ARG A 225 -20.79 -7.49 -14.10
N GLY A 226 -20.53 -6.63 -15.08
CA GLY A 226 -21.34 -6.51 -16.28
C GLY A 226 -22.75 -5.98 -16.02
N LEU A 227 -22.95 -5.26 -14.93
CA LEU A 227 -24.25 -4.72 -14.53
C LEU A 227 -24.42 -3.28 -15.02
N PRO A 228 -25.61 -2.88 -15.49
CA PRO A 228 -25.91 -1.48 -15.72
C PRO A 228 -25.97 -0.71 -14.40
N TYR A 229 -25.77 0.61 -14.45
CA TYR A 229 -25.91 1.50 -13.31
C TYR A 229 -26.59 2.81 -13.72
N THR A 230 -27.23 3.47 -12.77
CA THR A 230 -27.74 4.85 -12.90
C THR A 230 -27.07 5.74 -11.86
N GLU A 231 -27.09 7.06 -12.07
CA GLU A 231 -26.51 8.01 -11.10
C GLU A 231 -27.18 7.91 -9.71
N GLU A 232 -28.47 7.59 -9.67
CA GLU A 232 -29.24 7.36 -8.44
C GLU A 232 -28.74 6.11 -7.72
N ALA A 233 -28.51 5.01 -8.43
CA ALA A 233 -27.96 3.79 -7.83
C ALA A 233 -26.55 4.04 -7.24
N LEU A 234 -25.70 4.79 -7.95
CA LEU A 234 -24.38 5.18 -7.44
C LEU A 234 -24.48 6.04 -6.17
N HIS A 235 -25.40 7.00 -6.17
CA HIS A 235 -25.66 7.86 -5.01
C HIS A 235 -26.16 7.05 -3.81
N GLU A 236 -27.06 6.10 -4.01
CA GLU A 236 -27.59 5.24 -2.94
C GLU A 236 -26.51 4.33 -2.36
N VAL A 237 -25.67 3.70 -3.19
CA VAL A 237 -24.52 2.91 -2.71
C VAL A 237 -23.59 3.78 -1.85
N ALA A 238 -23.28 4.99 -2.30
CA ALA A 238 -22.45 5.93 -1.55
C ALA A 238 -23.13 6.37 -0.24
N ARG A 239 -24.44 6.66 -0.25
CA ARG A 239 -25.22 7.10 0.92
C ARG A 239 -25.27 6.04 2.02
N MET A 240 -25.21 4.76 1.68
CA MET A 240 -25.11 3.68 2.66
C MET A 240 -23.78 3.71 3.44
N MET A 241 -22.75 4.43 2.96
CA MET A 241 -21.42 4.47 3.58
C MET A 241 -21.40 5.39 4.80
N VAL A 242 -20.49 5.09 5.73
CA VAL A 242 -20.25 5.95 6.88
C VAL A 242 -19.19 6.98 6.50
N PHE A 243 -19.53 8.26 6.66
CA PHE A 243 -18.63 9.37 6.42
C PHE A 243 -18.21 10.05 7.73
N VAL A 244 -16.96 10.51 7.75
CA VAL A 244 -16.28 11.13 8.89
C VAL A 244 -15.50 12.37 8.42
N PRO A 245 -15.17 13.32 9.32
CA PRO A 245 -15.71 13.48 10.69
C PRO A 245 -17.24 13.67 10.72
N LYS A 246 -17.86 13.65 11.90
CA LYS A 246 -19.34 13.60 12.03
C LYS A 246 -20.02 14.88 11.56
N GLU A 247 -19.32 16.00 11.71
CA GLU A 247 -19.77 17.35 11.44
C GLU A 247 -19.74 17.62 9.93
N GLU A 248 -18.58 17.40 9.29
CA GLU A 248 -18.40 17.64 7.85
C GLU A 248 -18.83 16.47 6.95
N LYS A 249 -18.82 15.22 7.46
CA LYS A 249 -19.13 13.98 6.72
C LYS A 249 -18.42 13.89 5.36
N LEU A 250 -17.14 14.22 5.35
CA LEU A 250 -16.36 14.41 4.13
C LEU A 250 -15.78 13.09 3.57
N PHE A 251 -15.17 12.28 4.43
CA PHE A 251 -14.40 11.09 4.03
C PHE A 251 -15.11 9.79 4.39
N SER A 252 -15.07 8.80 3.49
CA SER A 252 -15.55 7.46 3.80
C SER A 252 -14.64 6.79 4.83
N ALA A 253 -15.20 6.39 5.97
CA ALA A 253 -14.48 5.74 7.07
C ALA A 253 -13.81 4.42 6.67
N GLN A 254 -14.28 3.77 5.61
CA GLN A 254 -13.74 2.50 5.10
C GLN A 254 -13.30 2.60 3.63
N GLY A 255 -13.11 3.82 3.10
CA GLY A 255 -12.85 4.05 1.68
C GLY A 255 -13.88 3.33 0.80
N CYS A 256 -13.42 2.50 -0.14
CA CYS A 256 -14.27 1.71 -1.02
C CYS A 256 -14.40 0.22 -0.63
N LYS A 257 -13.93 -0.18 0.56
CA LYS A 257 -13.79 -1.60 0.94
C LYS A 257 -15.11 -2.39 0.87
N SER A 258 -16.22 -1.80 1.31
CA SER A 258 -17.53 -2.46 1.38
C SER A 258 -18.47 -2.11 0.21
N VAL A 259 -17.99 -1.33 -0.79
CA VAL A 259 -18.80 -0.91 -1.95
C VAL A 259 -19.36 -2.11 -2.73
N SER A 260 -18.51 -3.10 -3.03
CA SER A 260 -18.93 -4.28 -3.81
C SER A 260 -20.01 -5.11 -3.10
N GLN A 261 -20.03 -5.11 -1.75
CA GLN A 261 -21.07 -5.80 -0.98
C GLN A 261 -22.41 -5.06 -1.05
N ARG A 262 -22.39 -3.72 -1.09
CA ARG A 262 -23.60 -2.89 -1.11
C ARG A 262 -24.32 -2.91 -2.45
N ILE A 263 -23.57 -3.11 -3.54
CA ILE A 263 -24.16 -3.29 -4.87
C ILE A 263 -25.10 -4.51 -4.92
N ASN A 264 -24.94 -5.49 -4.02
CA ASN A 264 -25.85 -6.64 -3.93
C ASN A 264 -27.30 -6.24 -3.57
N TYR A 265 -27.54 -5.06 -2.98
CA TYR A 265 -28.89 -4.59 -2.68
C TYR A 265 -29.64 -4.03 -3.91
N PHE A 266 -28.96 -3.93 -5.06
CA PHE A 266 -29.50 -3.44 -6.33
C PHE A 266 -29.58 -4.56 -7.39
N LEU A 267 -29.30 -5.79 -6.98
CA LEU A 267 -29.41 -7.01 -7.79
C LEU A 267 -30.77 -7.67 -7.61
#